data_AF-A0A252E0S3-F1
#
_entry.id   AF-A0A252E0S3-F1
#
_cell.length_a   1.000
_cell.length_b   1.000
_cell.length_c   1.000
_cell.angle_alpha   90.00
_cell.angle_beta   90.00
_cell.angle_gamma   90.00
#
_symmetry.space_group_name_H-M   'P 1'
#
loop_
_entity.id
_entity.type
_entity.pdbx_description
1 polymer ?
#
loop_
_entity_poly.entity_id
_entity_poly.type
_entity_poly.pdbx_seq_one_letter_code
_entity_poly.pdbx_strand_id
1 'polypeptide(L)'
;MQKTIPAHLVSTYHLLECAFPQGIAEQEYIPLLSILCENMSNRSLARVIAEFTGKEYYAVLNDVFRVGALNIFPSEVEEVLNSVKQKLIHCDYEKWLIEG
;
A
#
# COMPACT_ATOMS: atom_id res chain seq x y z
N MET A 1 0.93 9.36 21.11
CA MET A 1 1.44 7.99 21.31
C MET A 1 2.36 7.68 20.15
N GLN A 2 3.64 7.35 20.38
CA GLN A 2 4.50 6.83 19.32
C GLN A 2 3.93 5.47 18.92
N LYS A 3 3.35 5.36 17.72
CA LYS A 3 2.86 4.09 17.22
C LYS A 3 4.05 3.30 16.71
N THR A 4 4.43 2.25 17.44
CA THR A 4 5.50 1.34 17.03
C THR A 4 4.96 0.40 15.96
N ILE A 5 5.58 0.41 14.79
CA ILE A 5 5.21 -0.46 13.68
C ILE A 5 5.61 -1.90 14.03
N PRO A 6 4.72 -2.90 13.86
CA PRO A 6 5.08 -4.30 14.04
C PRO A 6 6.30 -4.70 13.20
N ALA A 7 7.21 -5.51 13.75
CA ALA A 7 8.47 -5.86 13.10
C ALA A 7 8.29 -6.42 11.67
N HIS A 8 7.27 -7.25 11.45
CA HIS A 8 6.94 -7.82 10.13
C HIS A 8 6.41 -6.80 9.10
N LEU A 9 6.13 -5.56 9.51
CA LEU A 9 5.68 -4.48 8.62
C LEU A 9 6.75 -3.43 8.35
N VAL A 10 7.92 -3.54 9.00
CA VAL A 10 9.00 -2.55 8.86
C VAL A 10 9.51 -2.46 7.42
N SER A 11 9.72 -3.60 6.75
CA SER A 11 10.13 -3.62 5.34
C SER A 11 9.10 -2.93 4.44
N THR A 12 7.82 -3.21 4.66
CA THR A 12 6.72 -2.59 3.92
C THR A 12 6.64 -1.08 4.18
N TYR A 13 6.86 -0.65 5.42
CA TYR A 13 6.86 0.77 5.76
C TYR A 13 8.00 1.53 5.08
N HIS A 14 9.21 0.95 5.05
CA HIS A 14 10.34 1.56 4.34
C HIS A 14 10.14 1.61 2.82
N LEU A 15 9.53 0.58 2.23
CA LEU A 15 9.11 0.61 0.83
C LEU A 15 8.17 1.80 0.56
N LEU A 16 7.19 2.05 1.44
CA LEU A 16 6.26 3.18 1.34
C LEU A 16 6.96 4.53 1.53
N GLU A 17 7.86 4.66 2.51
CA GLU A 17 8.64 5.89 2.73
C GLU A 17 9.49 6.26 1.52
N CYS A 18 10.11 5.27 0.88
CA CYS A 18 10.88 5.49 -0.34
C CYS A 18 9.98 5.88 -1.52
N ALA A 19 8.87 5.17 -1.73
CA ALA A 19 8.00 5.37 -2.90
C ALA A 19 7.13 6.64 -2.79
N PHE A 20 6.80 7.06 -1.56
CA PHE A 20 5.90 8.16 -1.26
C PHE A 20 6.48 9.09 -0.18
N PRO A 21 7.64 9.73 -0.41
CA PRO A 21 8.32 10.54 0.60
C PRO A 21 7.51 11.78 1.01
N GLN A 22 6.54 12.20 0.20
CA GLN A 22 5.63 13.34 0.47
C GLN A 22 4.22 12.87 0.87
N GLY A 23 4.05 11.57 1.15
CA GLY A 23 2.74 10.94 1.34
C GLY A 23 2.11 10.43 0.04
N ILE A 24 1.00 9.70 0.18
CA ILE A 24 0.27 9.07 -0.93
C ILE A 24 -0.78 10.04 -1.46
N ALA A 25 -0.72 10.36 -2.76
CA ALA A 25 -1.74 11.22 -3.38
C ALA A 25 -3.09 10.50 -3.46
N GLU A 26 -4.18 11.26 -3.54
CA GLU A 26 -5.55 10.72 -3.52
C GLU A 26 -5.79 9.70 -4.64
N GLN A 27 -5.38 10.02 -5.88
CA GLN A 27 -5.52 9.10 -7.01
C GLN A 27 -4.65 7.83 -6.89
N GLU A 28 -3.57 7.86 -6.09
CA GLU A 28 -2.61 6.76 -5.94
C GLU A 28 -3.01 5.77 -4.84
N TYR A 29 -3.87 6.21 -3.92
CA TYR A 29 -4.24 5.43 -2.74
C TYR A 29 -4.89 4.09 -3.10
N ILE A 30 -5.91 4.10 -3.95
CA ILE A 30 -6.61 2.86 -4.35
C ILE A 30 -5.70 1.92 -5.16
N PRO A 31 -4.97 2.40 -6.19
CA PRO A 31 -4.01 1.57 -6.90
C PRO A 31 -2.94 0.95 -6.00
N LEU A 32 -2.40 1.72 -5.04
CA LEU A 32 -1.44 1.21 -4.07
C LEU A 32 -2.01 0.07 -3.23
N LEU A 33 -3.22 0.24 -2.68
CA LEU A 33 -3.88 -0.81 -1.92
C LEU A 33 -4.07 -2.07 -2.77
N SER A 34 -4.44 -1.92 -4.04
CA SER A 34 -4.61 -3.06 -4.94
C SER A 34 -3.34 -3.86 -5.12
N ILE A 35 -2.23 -3.18 -5.42
CA ILE A 35 -0.94 -3.82 -5.69
C ILE A 35 -0.46 -4.60 -4.47
N LEU A 36 -0.53 -3.98 -3.28
CA LEU A 36 0.00 -4.60 -2.07
C LEU A 36 -0.92 -5.71 -1.54
N CYS A 37 -2.24 -5.60 -1.73
CA CYS A 37 -3.21 -6.58 -1.25
C CYS A 37 -3.03 -7.96 -1.92
N GLU A 38 -2.38 -8.03 -3.09
CA GLU A 38 -2.06 -9.29 -3.77
C GLU A 38 -1.00 -10.11 -3.02
N ASN A 39 -0.12 -9.45 -2.26
CA ASN A 39 1.09 -10.07 -1.69
C ASN A 39 1.13 -10.05 -0.15
N MET A 40 0.15 -9.42 0.52
CA MET A 40 0.07 -9.39 1.97
C MET A 40 -1.38 -9.42 2.48
N SER A 41 -1.58 -9.86 3.73
CA SER A 41 -2.93 -9.95 4.30
C SER A 41 -3.62 -8.58 4.42
N ASN A 42 -4.94 -8.55 4.25
CA ASN A 42 -5.73 -7.31 4.38
C ASN A 42 -5.49 -6.59 5.72
N ARG A 43 -5.30 -7.34 6.81
CA ARG A 43 -5.05 -6.76 8.14
C ARG A 43 -3.67 -6.11 8.23
N SER A 44 -2.66 -6.75 7.67
CA SER A 44 -1.28 -6.24 7.61
C SER A 44 -1.22 -4.98 6.74
N LEU A 45 -1.87 -5.00 5.57
CA LEU A 45 -1.95 -3.85 4.68
C LEU A 45 -2.67 -2.68 5.33
N ALA A 46 -3.84 -2.93 5.93
CA ALA A 46 -4.59 -1.88 6.62
C ALA A 46 -3.80 -1.29 7.78
N ARG A 47 -3.01 -2.10 8.48
CA ARG A 47 -2.18 -1.62 9.59
C ARG A 47 -1.07 -0.70 9.08
N VAL A 48 -0.25 -1.14 8.12
CA VAL A 48 0.90 -0.33 7.66
C VAL A 48 0.44 0.97 7.00
N ILE A 49 -0.67 0.95 6.24
CA ILE A 49 -1.21 2.16 5.61
C ILE A 49 -1.79 3.13 6.63
N ALA A 50 -2.50 2.65 7.66
CA ALA A 50 -3.00 3.50 8.74
C ALA A 50 -1.85 4.17 9.53
N GLU A 51 -0.77 3.44 9.76
CA GLU A 51 0.44 4.01 10.38
C GLU A 51 1.11 5.05 9.49
N PHE A 52 1.30 4.73 8.20
CA PHE A 52 1.98 5.60 7.24
C PHE A 52 1.21 6.89 6.92
N THR A 53 -0.11 6.80 6.79
CA THR A 53 -0.96 7.94 6.42
C THR A 53 -1.56 8.68 7.61
N GLY A 54 -1.44 8.13 8.82
CA GLY A 54 -2.15 8.61 10.01
C GLY A 54 -3.67 8.39 9.99
N LYS A 55 -4.21 7.68 8.98
CA LYS A 55 -5.65 7.36 8.88
C LYS A 55 -6.09 6.36 9.96
N GLU A 56 -7.39 6.35 10.25
CA GLU A 56 -8.00 5.38 11.16
C GLU A 56 -7.96 3.95 10.58
N TYR A 57 -7.51 2.99 11.39
CA TYR A 57 -7.28 1.60 10.96
C TYR A 57 -8.51 0.96 10.31
N TYR A 58 -9.69 1.11 10.92
CA TYR A 58 -10.91 0.49 10.41
C TYR A 58 -11.41 1.14 9.11
N ALA A 59 -11.13 2.42 8.89
CA ALA A 59 -11.43 3.07 7.62
C ALA A 59 -10.55 2.49 6.50
N VAL A 60 -9.25 2.35 6.74
CA VAL A 60 -8.31 1.74 5.78
C VAL A 60 -8.67 0.28 5.53
N LEU A 61 -9.03 -0.48 6.57
CA LEU A 61 -9.42 -1.88 6.43
C LEU A 61 -10.65 -2.06 5.51
N ASN A 62 -11.64 -1.18 5.63
CA ASN A 62 -12.80 -1.17 4.73
C ASN A 62 -12.40 -0.87 3.28
N ASP A 63 -11.48 0.07 3.06
CA ASP A 63 -10.96 0.36 1.72
C ASP A 63 -10.23 -0.86 1.13
N VAL A 64 -9.41 -1.55 1.92
CA VAL A 64 -8.71 -2.77 1.50
C VAL A 64 -9.70 -3.86 1.11
N PHE A 65 -10.75 -4.09 1.90
CA PHE A 65 -11.80 -5.05 1.53
C PHE A 65 -12.52 -4.66 0.24
N ARG A 66 -12.81 -3.37 0.05
CA ARG A 66 -13.43 -2.86 -1.19
C ARG A 66 -12.55 -3.17 -2.40
N VAL A 67 -11.24 -2.93 -2.30
CA VAL A 67 -10.30 -3.17 -3.40
C VAL A 67 -10.12 -4.66 -3.68
N GLY A 68 -9.95 -5.50 -2.65
CA GLY A 68 -9.83 -6.96 -2.84
C GLY A 68 -11.07 -7.63 -3.42
N ALA A 69 -12.24 -6.99 -3.36
CA ALA A 69 -13.46 -7.45 -4.01
C ALA A 69 -13.59 -6.98 -5.48
N LEU A 70 -12.85 -5.94 -5.88
CA LEU A 70 -12.89 -5.35 -7.22
C LEU A 70 -11.73 -5.89 -8.06
N ASN A 71 -11.95 -7.00 -8.76
CA ASN A 71 -10.98 -7.56 -9.72
C ASN A 71 -10.91 -6.77 -11.05
N ILE A 72 -11.51 -5.58 -11.13
CA ILE A 72 -11.62 -4.79 -12.36
C ILE A 72 -11.35 -3.32 -12.03
N PHE A 73 -10.27 -2.79 -12.60
CA PHE A 73 -10.01 -1.36 -12.62
C PHE A 73 -10.43 -0.79 -13.98
N PRO A 74 -11.14 0.36 -14.02
CA PRO A 74 -11.33 1.09 -15.26
C PRO A 74 -9.98 1.41 -15.90
N SER A 75 -9.93 1.50 -17.24
CA SER A 75 -8.71 1.85 -17.98
C SER A 75 -8.08 3.18 -17.53
N GLU A 76 -8.88 4.10 -17.03
CA GLU A 76 -8.43 5.38 -16.43
C GLU A 76 -7.57 5.19 -15.17
N VAL A 77 -7.72 4.07 -14.47
CA VAL A 77 -6.95 3.73 -13.27
C VAL A 77 -5.68 2.93 -13.63
N GLU A 78 -5.61 2.33 -14.83
CA GLU A 78 -4.48 1.52 -15.28
C GLU A 78 -3.18 2.33 -15.39
N GLU A 79 -3.26 3.56 -15.90
CA GLU A 79 -2.10 4.45 -16.00
C GLU A 79 -1.54 4.79 -14.61
N VAL A 80 -2.42 5.13 -13.66
CA VAL A 80 -2.03 5.45 -12.28
C VAL A 80 -1.49 4.21 -11.57
N LEU A 81 -2.10 3.04 -11.80
CA LEU A 81 -1.64 1.77 -11.25
C LEU A 81 -0.24 1.43 -11.74
N ASN A 82 0.03 1.59 -13.03
CA ASN A 82 1.37 1.41 -13.59
C ASN A 82 2.36 2.41 -13.00
N SER A 83 1.98 3.69 -12.88
CA SER A 83 2.84 4.71 -12.25
C SER A 83 3.19 4.35 -10.80
N VAL A 84 2.20 3.96 -10.00
CA VAL A 84 2.41 3.50 -8.61
C VAL A 84 3.33 2.28 -8.56
N LYS A 85 3.10 1.29 -9.44
CA LYS A 85 3.95 0.11 -9.53
C LYS A 85 5.40 0.47 -9.86
N GLN A 86 5.63 1.42 -10.76
CA GLN A 86 6.99 1.89 -11.09
C GLN A 86 7.68 2.60 -9.92
N LYS A 87 6.94 3.36 -9.12
CA LYS A 87 7.47 3.96 -7.88
C LYS A 87 7.92 2.90 -6.88
N LEU A 88 7.11 1.87 -6.69
CA LEU A 88 7.46 0.74 -5.81
C LEU A 88 8.71 0.01 -6.34
N ILE A 89 8.78 -0.27 -7.64
CA ILE A 89 9.94 -0.93 -8.27
C ILE A 89 11.24 -0.13 -8.04
N HIS A 90 11.20 1.20 -8.15
CA HIS A 90 12.36 2.06 -7.84
C HIS A 90 12.81 1.99 -6.37
N CYS A 91 11.97 1.45 -5.50
CA CYS A 91 12.18 1.32 -4.06
C CYS A 91 12.32 -0.14 -3.62
N ASP A 92 12.89 -0.98 -4.48
CA ASP A 92 13.19 -2.39 -4.21
C ASP A 92 11.94 -3.28 -3.99
N TYR A 93 10.81 -2.97 -4.65
CA TYR A 93 9.60 -3.81 -4.58
C TYR A 93 9.85 -5.28 -4.91
N GLU A 94 10.71 -5.57 -5.89
CA GLU A 94 11.04 -6.95 -6.26
C GLU A 94 11.75 -7.70 -5.12
N LYS A 95 12.62 -7.01 -4.38
CA LYS A 95 13.26 -7.56 -3.18
C LYS A 95 12.24 -7.76 -2.07
N TRP A 96 11.37 -6.78 -1.85
CA TRP A 96 10.29 -6.86 -0.87
C TRP A 96 9.37 -8.07 -1.11
N LEU A 97 9.06 -8.40 -2.37
CA LEU A 97 8.26 -9.58 -2.74
C LEU A 97 8.92 -10.92 -2.34
N ILE A 98 10.24 -10.96 -2.22
CA ILE A 98 10.99 -12.17 -1.83
C ILE A 98 11.09 -12.30 -0.31
N GLU A 99 10.97 -11.19 0.43
CA GLU A 99 11.07 -11.14 1.89
C GLU A 99 9.76 -11.51 2.62
N GLY A 100 8.62 -11.44 1.92
CA GLY A 100 7.28 -11.75 2.43
C GLY A 100 6.92 -13.23 2.41
#